data_AF-A0A1H9DCM0-F1
#
_entry.id   AF-A0A1H9DCM0-F1
#
_cell.length_a   1.000
_cell.length_b   1.000
_cell.length_c   1.000
_cell.angle_alpha   90.00
_cell.angle_beta   90.00
_cell.angle_gamma   90.00
#
_symmetry.space_group_name_H-M   'P 1'
#
loop_
_entity.id
_entity.type
_entity.pdbx_description
1 polymer ?
#
loop_
_entity_poly.entity_id
_entity_poly.type
_entity_poly.pdbx_seq_one_letter_code
_entity_poly.pdbx_strand_id
1 'polypeptide(L)'
;MKKQFNKTILSAALFAATLIFSSCYSVFNGGTGGQIVDAESTSTPKRGIANVDIYAYTECGVRDSDYNRWKEGTVFAPSNSYYGHTTTDADGSFVISNIVWKETKPDFGKDADYTTIYLLYYHENYGLTKDQTVITSDSTSDTVYAELTSIRKTTVLNISIYDVASSNPTSNNVLVKVSVPQSTDTITAPAKVYEQTIAGNGTMSISYPRWKNADDKADGIENTPEVNITYFQSSDLITWKACANADNEAQDYSFLSDDFKIKKTIQNSSYNISLYGKATRINIPTVNGTLGDTTSADSDGIVISMKAKDSNGNFTIDCGETTTIAQQIGTNGNQTHGNFSGLGSGTFINDTTYTGKYKDIEVQFYADGTSTGTVKTLRSDAGPYNFKL
;
A
#
# COMPACT_ATOMS: atom_id res chain seq x y z
N MET A 1 1.98 -43.50 87.56
CA MET A 1 0.76 -42.91 86.95
C MET A 1 1.04 -42.57 85.49
N LYS A 2 0.57 -43.39 84.54
CA LYS A 2 0.64 -43.07 83.09
C LYS A 2 -0.62 -42.28 82.73
N LYS A 3 -0.48 -40.97 82.45
CA LYS A 3 -1.57 -40.13 81.91
C LYS A 3 -1.93 -40.68 80.53
N GLN A 4 -3.07 -41.37 80.42
CA GLN A 4 -3.67 -41.66 79.12
C GLN A 4 -4.10 -40.33 78.50
N PHE A 5 -3.30 -39.81 77.59
CA PHE A 5 -3.69 -38.70 76.73
C PHE A 5 -4.80 -39.21 75.81
N ASN A 6 -6.00 -38.64 75.94
CA ASN A 6 -7.20 -38.98 75.17
C ASN A 6 -6.94 -38.77 73.67
N LYS A 7 -6.56 -39.85 72.96
CA LYS A 7 -6.43 -39.87 71.50
C LYS A 7 -7.70 -39.39 70.80
N THR A 8 -8.86 -39.55 71.44
CA THR A 8 -10.18 -39.12 70.96
C THR A 8 -10.32 -37.60 70.83
N ILE A 9 -9.68 -36.81 71.72
CA ILE A 9 -9.75 -35.33 71.66
C ILE A 9 -8.86 -34.80 70.54
N LEU A 10 -7.70 -35.45 70.30
CA LEU A 10 -6.80 -35.08 69.21
C LEU A 10 -7.42 -35.40 67.83
N SER A 11 -8.13 -36.53 67.70
CA SER A 11 -8.84 -36.89 66.47
C SER A 11 -10.03 -35.97 66.18
N ALA A 12 -10.77 -35.53 67.20
CA ALA A 12 -11.88 -34.58 67.02
C ALA A 12 -11.39 -33.18 66.61
N ALA A 13 -10.28 -32.70 67.19
CA ALA A 13 -9.67 -31.43 66.80
C ALA A 13 -9.11 -31.47 65.36
N LEU A 14 -8.54 -32.60 64.93
CA LEU A 14 -8.03 -32.78 63.57
C LEU A 14 -9.16 -32.86 62.53
N PHE A 15 -10.31 -33.47 62.90
CA PHE A 15 -11.51 -33.54 62.05
C PHE A 15 -12.25 -32.19 61.96
N ALA A 16 -12.34 -31.46 63.07
CA ALA A 16 -12.86 -30.09 63.09
C ALA A 16 -11.98 -29.13 62.28
N ALA A 17 -10.65 -29.28 62.35
CA ALA A 17 -9.72 -28.51 61.53
C ALA A 17 -9.87 -28.81 60.03
N THR A 18 -10.14 -30.06 59.63
CA THR A 18 -10.36 -30.43 58.22
C THR A 18 -11.70 -29.96 57.67
N LEU A 19 -12.76 -29.89 58.50
CA LEU A 19 -14.05 -29.30 58.13
C LEU A 19 -14.01 -27.78 57.95
N ILE A 20 -13.06 -27.08 58.59
CA ILE A 20 -12.88 -25.63 58.41
C ILE A 20 -12.23 -25.32 57.03
N PHE A 21 -11.56 -26.28 56.41
CA PHE A 21 -10.94 -26.13 55.08
C PHE A 21 -11.82 -26.59 53.91
N SER A 22 -13.03 -27.10 54.14
CA SER A 22 -14.01 -27.29 53.07
C SER A 22 -14.72 -25.97 52.78
N SER A 23 -13.98 -24.99 52.25
CA SER A 23 -14.59 -23.76 51.73
C SER A 23 -15.48 -24.13 50.54
N CYS A 24 -16.79 -24.07 50.74
CA CYS A 24 -17.76 -24.16 49.66
C CYS A 24 -17.68 -22.85 48.87
N TYR A 25 -16.98 -22.85 47.74
CA TYR A 25 -17.00 -21.73 46.80
C TYR A 25 -18.32 -21.76 46.04
N SER A 26 -18.95 -20.60 45.86
CA SER A 26 -20.02 -20.44 44.88
C SER A 26 -19.40 -20.13 43.53
N VAL A 27 -19.96 -20.68 42.45
CA VAL A 27 -19.51 -20.44 41.07
C VAL A 27 -20.57 -19.61 40.38
N PHE A 28 -20.19 -18.45 39.89
CA PHE A 28 -21.08 -17.54 39.17
C PHE A 28 -20.66 -17.44 37.71
N ASN A 29 -21.62 -17.11 36.86
CA ASN A 29 -21.40 -16.86 35.45
C ASN A 29 -22.05 -15.53 35.06
N GLY A 30 -21.47 -14.78 34.15
CA GLY A 30 -22.03 -13.53 33.65
C GLY A 30 -21.41 -13.15 32.31
N GLY A 31 -21.71 -11.95 31.83
CA GLY A 31 -21.13 -11.41 30.62
C GLY A 31 -20.96 -9.90 30.69
N THR A 32 -20.18 -9.37 29.76
CA THR A 32 -20.09 -7.93 29.54
C THR A 32 -20.11 -7.66 28.05
N GLY A 33 -20.73 -6.55 27.67
CA GLY A 33 -20.72 -6.01 26.33
C GLY A 33 -20.55 -4.51 26.38
N GLY A 34 -20.34 -3.94 25.20
CA GLY A 34 -20.20 -2.50 25.07
C GLY A 34 -19.85 -2.05 23.68
N GLN A 35 -19.40 -0.80 23.60
CA GLN A 35 -18.96 -0.16 22.38
C GLN A 35 -17.59 0.50 22.57
N ILE A 36 -16.68 0.23 21.62
CA ILE A 36 -15.38 0.88 21.54
C ILE A 36 -15.41 1.88 20.39
N VAL A 37 -15.15 3.14 20.67
CA VAL A 37 -15.24 4.23 19.69
C VAL A 37 -13.95 5.01 19.57
N ASP A 38 -13.81 5.69 18.43
CA ASP A 38 -12.72 6.61 18.19
C ASP A 38 -12.98 7.93 18.93
N ALA A 39 -12.13 8.22 19.93
CA ALA A 39 -12.23 9.41 20.77
C ALA A 39 -12.21 10.71 19.94
N GLU A 40 -11.55 10.67 18.78
CA GLU A 40 -11.31 11.81 17.89
C GLU A 40 -12.38 11.93 16.80
N SER A 41 -13.32 11.00 16.76
CA SER A 41 -14.46 11.08 15.86
C SER A 41 -15.33 12.29 16.16
N THR A 42 -15.62 13.07 15.12
CA THR A 42 -16.55 14.21 15.18
C THR A 42 -18.00 13.82 14.88
N SER A 43 -18.29 12.55 14.58
CA SER A 43 -19.64 12.09 14.29
C SER A 43 -20.47 11.93 15.56
N THR A 44 -21.80 11.96 15.43
CA THR A 44 -22.74 11.64 16.52
C THR A 44 -23.76 10.60 16.03
N PRO A 45 -23.77 9.37 16.58
CA PRO A 45 -22.84 8.85 17.58
C PRO A 45 -21.39 8.78 17.07
N LYS A 46 -20.42 8.69 17.99
CA LYS A 46 -19.00 8.55 17.63
C LYS A 46 -18.80 7.28 16.80
N ARG A 47 -17.87 7.34 15.84
CA ARG A 47 -17.54 6.21 14.98
C ARG A 47 -16.94 5.06 15.81
N GLY A 48 -17.54 3.89 15.74
CA GLY A 48 -17.00 2.66 16.33
C GLY A 48 -15.69 2.21 15.68
N ILE A 49 -14.86 1.51 16.46
CA ILE A 49 -13.60 0.94 16.00
C ILE A 49 -13.78 -0.57 15.82
N ALA A 50 -13.65 -1.06 14.59
CA ALA A 50 -13.75 -2.48 14.26
C ALA A 50 -12.46 -3.25 14.62
N ASN A 51 -12.58 -4.56 14.84
CA ASN A 51 -11.47 -5.49 15.06
C ASN A 51 -10.54 -5.10 16.24
N VAL A 52 -11.09 -4.49 17.29
CA VAL A 52 -10.37 -4.31 18.56
C VAL A 52 -10.42 -5.63 19.31
N ASP A 53 -9.26 -6.22 19.60
CA ASP A 53 -9.16 -7.38 20.47
C ASP A 53 -9.43 -6.98 21.92
N ILE A 54 -10.33 -7.69 22.58
CA ILE A 54 -10.74 -7.41 23.96
C ILE A 54 -10.46 -8.64 24.80
N TYR A 55 -9.70 -8.45 25.88
CA TYR A 55 -9.34 -9.51 26.83
C TYR A 55 -9.88 -9.19 28.21
N ALA A 56 -10.58 -10.14 28.82
CA ALA A 56 -11.16 -10.03 30.15
C ALA A 56 -10.37 -10.82 31.19
N TYR A 57 -10.12 -10.20 32.35
CA TYR A 57 -9.40 -10.79 33.47
C TYR A 57 -10.21 -10.61 34.75
N THR A 58 -10.16 -11.59 35.66
CA THR A 58 -10.73 -11.45 37.01
C THR A 58 -9.74 -10.88 38.02
N GLU A 59 -8.46 -10.75 37.66
CA GLU A 59 -7.40 -10.27 38.54
C GLU A 59 -6.66 -9.08 37.91
N CYS A 60 -6.64 -7.94 38.62
CA CYS A 60 -5.99 -6.72 38.15
C CYS A 60 -4.50 -6.90 37.88
N GLY A 61 -3.81 -7.66 38.74
CA GLY A 61 -2.37 -7.88 38.65
C GLY A 61 -1.95 -8.67 37.41
N VAL A 62 -2.76 -9.65 37.00
CA VAL A 62 -2.53 -10.43 35.76
C VAL A 62 -2.71 -9.52 34.54
N ARG A 63 -3.81 -8.76 34.51
CA ARG A 63 -4.10 -7.77 33.46
C ARG A 63 -3.01 -6.71 33.34
N ASP A 64 -2.54 -6.17 34.48
CA ASP A 64 -1.48 -5.16 34.50
C ASP A 64 -0.11 -5.75 34.09
N SER A 65 0.16 -7.03 34.40
CA SER A 65 1.35 -7.71 33.90
C SER A 65 1.34 -7.80 32.38
N ASP A 66 0.22 -8.22 31.78
CA ASP A 66 0.06 -8.31 30.32
C ASP A 66 0.16 -6.94 29.66
N TYR A 67 -0.46 -5.92 30.24
CA TYR A 67 -0.34 -4.54 29.81
C TYR A 67 1.11 -4.04 29.79
N ASN A 68 1.87 -4.27 30.88
CA ASN A 68 3.23 -3.77 31.02
C ASN A 68 4.25 -4.50 30.11
N ARG A 69 3.92 -5.73 29.68
CA ARG A 69 4.73 -6.49 28.72
C ARG A 69 4.61 -5.95 27.30
N TRP A 70 3.48 -5.35 26.95
CA TRP A 70 3.30 -4.75 25.62
C TRP A 70 4.23 -3.57 25.40
N LYS A 71 4.66 -3.43 24.14
CA LYS A 71 5.40 -2.28 23.64
C LYS A 71 4.68 -1.72 22.44
N GLU A 72 4.54 -0.41 22.40
CA GLU A 72 3.95 0.26 21.25
C GLU A 72 4.68 -0.12 19.95
N GLY A 73 3.93 -0.28 18.87
CA GLY A 73 4.44 -0.79 17.59
C GLY A 73 4.59 -2.32 17.48
N THR A 74 4.30 -3.08 18.55
CA THR A 74 4.32 -4.55 18.52
C THR A 74 2.91 -5.14 18.50
N VAL A 75 2.79 -6.36 17.96
CA VAL A 75 1.57 -7.17 18.08
C VAL A 75 1.40 -7.56 19.54
N PHE A 76 0.23 -7.28 20.11
CA PHE A 76 -0.06 -7.68 21.48
C PHE A 76 -0.26 -9.19 21.56
N ALA A 77 0.47 -9.83 22.48
CA ALA A 77 0.39 -11.26 22.74
C ALA A 77 0.20 -11.44 24.26
N PRO A 78 -1.05 -11.52 24.75
CA PRO A 78 -1.32 -11.70 26.17
C PRO A 78 -0.90 -13.09 26.65
N SER A 79 -0.87 -13.27 27.97
CA SER A 79 -0.76 -14.60 28.57
C SER A 79 -2.04 -15.40 28.33
N ASN A 80 -2.02 -16.72 28.52
CA ASN A 80 -3.24 -17.54 28.47
C ASN A 80 -4.09 -17.44 29.76
N SER A 81 -3.88 -16.39 30.57
CA SER A 81 -4.52 -16.20 31.88
C SER A 81 -5.77 -15.30 31.82
N TYR A 82 -6.16 -14.84 30.63
CA TYR A 82 -7.45 -14.17 30.45
C TYR A 82 -8.60 -15.18 30.49
N TYR A 83 -9.76 -14.74 30.93
CA TYR A 83 -10.97 -15.54 31.10
C TYR A 83 -11.89 -15.52 29.88
N GLY A 84 -11.83 -14.43 29.10
CA GLY A 84 -12.63 -14.26 27.89
C GLY A 84 -11.89 -13.39 26.89
N HIS A 85 -12.15 -13.66 25.62
CA HIS A 85 -11.64 -12.89 24.48
C HIS A 85 -12.76 -12.71 23.46
N THR A 86 -12.80 -11.54 22.84
CA THR A 86 -13.66 -11.24 21.71
C THR A 86 -13.02 -10.16 20.85
N THR A 87 -13.63 -9.85 19.71
CA THR A 87 -13.25 -8.74 18.83
C THR A 87 -14.44 -7.87 18.55
N THR A 88 -14.24 -6.56 18.42
CA THR A 88 -15.34 -5.65 18.06
C THR A 88 -15.82 -5.84 16.62
N ASP A 89 -17.13 -5.68 16.42
CA ASP A 89 -17.78 -5.64 15.12
C ASP A 89 -17.51 -4.30 14.39
N ALA A 90 -18.02 -4.18 13.15
CA ALA A 90 -17.80 -3.02 12.29
C ALA A 90 -18.23 -1.67 12.91
N ASP A 91 -19.20 -1.69 13.83
CA ASP A 91 -19.73 -0.53 14.55
C ASP A 91 -19.07 -0.33 15.93
N GLY A 92 -18.04 -1.10 16.24
CA GLY A 92 -17.31 -1.07 17.51
C GLY A 92 -18.00 -1.82 18.64
N SER A 93 -19.15 -2.46 18.41
CA SER A 93 -19.83 -3.24 19.45
C SER A 93 -19.10 -4.55 19.75
N PHE A 94 -19.23 -5.05 20.97
CA PHE A 94 -18.67 -6.35 21.37
C PHE A 94 -19.48 -6.98 22.50
N VAL A 95 -19.35 -8.31 22.62
CA VAL A 95 -19.85 -9.07 23.76
C VAL A 95 -18.84 -10.16 24.15
N ILE A 96 -18.55 -10.26 25.44
CA ILE A 96 -17.88 -11.40 26.08
C ILE A 96 -18.93 -12.11 26.93
N SER A 97 -19.38 -13.26 26.45
CA SER A 97 -20.29 -14.13 27.20
C SER A 97 -19.50 -15.12 28.05
N ASN A 98 -20.14 -15.64 29.10
CA ASN A 98 -19.67 -16.76 29.91
C ASN A 98 -18.40 -16.53 30.73
N ILE A 99 -18.28 -15.36 31.36
CA ILE A 99 -17.21 -15.08 32.33
C ILE A 99 -17.58 -15.77 33.65
N VAL A 100 -16.79 -16.79 34.02
CA VAL A 100 -17.01 -17.58 35.24
C VAL A 100 -16.05 -17.15 36.34
N TRP A 101 -16.58 -16.85 37.54
CA TRP A 101 -15.78 -16.56 38.73
C TRP A 101 -16.23 -17.36 39.95
N LYS A 102 -15.38 -17.39 40.97
CA LYS A 102 -15.61 -18.10 42.23
C LYS A 102 -15.49 -17.13 43.39
N GLU A 103 -16.47 -17.15 44.29
CA GLU A 103 -16.44 -16.33 45.50
C GLU A 103 -16.73 -17.18 46.75
N THR A 104 -15.98 -16.90 47.81
CA THR A 104 -16.12 -17.53 49.13
C THR A 104 -17.19 -16.87 49.99
N LYS A 105 -17.44 -15.58 49.76
CA LYS A 105 -18.40 -14.76 50.51
C LYS A 105 -19.19 -13.87 49.54
N PRO A 106 -20.08 -14.45 48.73
CA PRO A 106 -20.84 -13.67 47.75
C PRO A 106 -21.76 -12.67 48.44
N ASP A 107 -21.92 -11.50 47.83
CA ASP A 107 -22.65 -10.37 48.44
C ASP A 107 -24.16 -10.63 48.60
N PHE A 108 -24.75 -11.48 47.74
CA PHE A 108 -26.19 -11.77 47.72
C PHE A 108 -26.50 -13.26 47.99
N GLY A 109 -25.57 -13.95 48.67
CA GLY A 109 -25.68 -15.37 48.95
C GLY A 109 -25.31 -16.24 47.73
N LYS A 110 -25.69 -17.51 47.76
CA LYS A 110 -25.23 -18.53 46.78
C LYS A 110 -25.75 -18.31 45.34
N ASP A 111 -26.76 -17.47 45.17
CA ASP A 111 -27.54 -17.36 43.92
C ASP A 111 -27.25 -16.06 43.15
N ALA A 112 -26.56 -15.09 43.76
CA ALA A 112 -26.16 -13.87 43.04
C ALA A 112 -24.89 -13.23 43.63
N ASP A 113 -24.11 -12.60 42.75
CA ASP A 113 -22.88 -11.89 43.11
C ASP A 113 -22.50 -10.85 42.05
N TYR A 114 -21.62 -9.92 42.43
CA TYR A 114 -20.97 -9.01 41.49
C TYR A 114 -19.47 -9.25 41.50
N THR A 115 -18.83 -9.12 40.34
CA THR A 115 -17.37 -9.14 40.27
C THR A 115 -16.85 -8.03 39.38
N THR A 116 -15.66 -7.53 39.70
CA THR A 116 -14.95 -6.59 38.84
C THR A 116 -14.18 -7.37 37.79
N ILE A 117 -14.45 -7.08 36.52
CA ILE A 117 -13.68 -7.57 35.39
C ILE A 117 -12.74 -6.47 34.92
N TYR A 118 -11.48 -6.83 34.74
CA TYR A 118 -10.44 -5.96 34.21
C TYR A 118 -10.28 -6.24 32.72
N LEU A 119 -10.31 -5.19 31.90
CA LEU A 119 -10.32 -5.30 30.44
C LEU A 119 -9.03 -4.75 29.85
N LEU A 120 -8.60 -5.36 28.74
CA LEU A 120 -7.61 -4.80 27.82
C LEU A 120 -8.21 -4.69 26.43
N TYR A 121 -8.04 -3.54 25.79
CA TYR A 121 -8.43 -3.26 24.43
C TYR A 121 -7.17 -3.08 23.59
N TYR A 122 -6.97 -3.93 22.58
CA TYR A 122 -5.83 -3.85 21.68
C TYR A 122 -6.28 -3.64 20.23
N HIS A 123 -5.66 -2.66 19.57
CA HIS A 123 -5.80 -2.48 18.13
C HIS A 123 -4.51 -1.90 17.55
N GLU A 124 -4.09 -2.31 16.35
CA GLU A 124 -2.82 -1.88 15.75
C GLU A 124 -2.68 -0.34 15.65
N ASN A 125 -3.77 0.37 15.36
CA ASN A 125 -3.80 1.83 15.21
C ASN A 125 -4.09 2.61 16.49
N TYR A 126 -4.67 1.98 17.52
CA TYR A 126 -5.07 2.65 18.77
C TYR A 126 -4.22 2.22 19.98
N GLY A 127 -3.40 1.19 19.83
CA GLY A 127 -2.51 0.69 20.87
C GLY A 127 -3.22 -0.23 21.84
N LEU A 128 -2.68 -0.30 23.06
CA LEU A 128 -3.23 -1.08 24.16
C LEU A 128 -3.74 -0.14 25.24
N THR A 129 -5.01 -0.25 25.59
CA THR A 129 -5.66 0.50 26.67
C THR A 129 -6.24 -0.48 27.69
N LYS A 130 -6.28 -0.06 28.96
CA LYS A 130 -6.85 -0.84 30.05
C LYS A 130 -8.08 -0.16 30.64
N ASP A 131 -9.00 -0.98 31.12
CA ASP A 131 -10.25 -0.52 31.72
C ASP A 131 -10.74 -1.56 32.76
N GLN A 132 -11.87 -1.28 33.42
CA GLN A 132 -12.55 -2.22 34.29
C GLN A 132 -14.05 -1.93 34.37
N THR A 133 -14.84 -2.99 34.55
CA THR A 133 -16.29 -2.90 34.72
C THR A 133 -16.76 -3.88 35.79
N VAL A 134 -17.94 -3.65 36.34
CA VAL A 134 -18.59 -4.58 37.26
C VAL A 134 -19.64 -5.36 36.49
N ILE A 135 -19.61 -6.69 36.60
CA ILE A 135 -20.62 -7.58 36.05
C ILE A 135 -21.41 -8.25 37.17
N THR A 136 -22.64 -8.60 36.86
CA THR A 136 -23.55 -9.30 37.76
C THR A 136 -23.77 -10.72 37.27
N SER A 137 -23.84 -11.66 38.19
CA SER A 137 -24.19 -13.06 37.88
C SER A 137 -25.50 -13.17 37.10
N ASP A 138 -25.57 -14.14 36.20
CA ASP A 138 -26.70 -14.49 35.34
C ASP A 138 -27.20 -13.33 34.45
N SER A 139 -26.35 -12.34 34.20
CA SER A 139 -26.65 -11.22 33.30
C SER A 139 -25.46 -10.87 32.41
N THR A 140 -25.75 -10.24 31.27
CA THR A 140 -24.74 -9.56 30.46
C THR A 140 -24.97 -8.06 30.58
N SER A 141 -24.01 -7.33 31.16
CA SER A 141 -24.08 -5.88 31.24
C SER A 141 -23.53 -5.25 29.97
N ASP A 142 -24.38 -4.52 29.23
CA ASP A 142 -23.98 -3.74 28.06
C ASP A 142 -23.67 -2.29 28.46
N THR A 143 -22.65 -2.14 29.31
CA THR A 143 -22.35 -0.87 30.00
C THR A 143 -20.97 -0.32 29.67
N VAL A 144 -20.17 -1.05 28.91
CA VAL A 144 -18.81 -0.61 28.59
C VAL A 144 -18.87 0.37 27.43
N TYR A 145 -18.37 1.57 27.65
CA TYR A 145 -18.15 2.55 26.59
C TYR A 145 -16.73 3.08 26.75
N ALA A 146 -15.85 2.71 25.83
CA ALA A 146 -14.45 3.12 25.86
C ALA A 146 -14.10 3.93 24.62
N GLU A 147 -13.44 5.05 24.83
CA GLU A 147 -12.93 5.89 23.75
C GLU A 147 -11.43 5.70 23.62
N LEU A 148 -10.97 5.35 22.42
CA LEU A 148 -9.55 5.16 22.13
C LEU A 148 -9.03 6.31 21.26
N THR A 149 -7.84 6.81 21.59
CA THR A 149 -7.12 7.80 20.78
C THR A 149 -6.16 7.11 19.84
N SER A 150 -6.11 7.53 18.58
CA SER A 150 -5.22 6.89 17.61
C SER A 150 -3.75 7.20 17.94
N ILE A 151 -2.92 6.14 18.01
CA ILE A 151 -1.46 6.23 18.15
C ILE A 151 -0.75 6.19 16.80
N ARG A 152 -1.46 5.80 15.75
CA ARG A 152 -0.97 5.81 14.36
C ARG A 152 -1.73 6.84 13.53
N LYS A 153 -1.07 7.38 12.53
CA LYS A 153 -1.70 8.23 11.52
C LYS A 153 -1.68 7.50 10.20
N THR A 154 -2.83 7.50 9.53
CA THR A 154 -2.98 6.96 8.18
C THR A 154 -3.08 8.12 7.19
N THR A 155 -2.27 8.06 6.14
CA THR A 155 -2.29 9.02 5.04
C THR A 155 -2.53 8.29 3.73
N VAL A 156 -3.40 8.84 2.88
CA VAL A 156 -3.60 8.37 1.51
C VAL A 156 -2.62 9.09 0.59
N LEU A 157 -1.81 8.33 -0.12
CA LEU A 157 -0.96 8.82 -1.18
C LEU A 157 -1.71 8.74 -2.51
N ASN A 158 -1.94 9.88 -3.17
CA ASN A 158 -2.48 9.92 -4.54
C ASN A 158 -1.31 9.99 -5.51
N ILE A 159 -1.06 8.91 -6.22
CA ILE A 159 0.13 8.72 -7.05
C ILE A 159 -0.29 8.82 -8.52
N SER A 160 0.32 9.76 -9.24
CA SER A 160 0.20 9.92 -10.69
C SER A 160 1.54 9.62 -11.35
N ILE A 161 1.55 8.75 -12.35
CA ILE A 161 2.73 8.29 -13.06
C ILE A 161 2.63 8.74 -14.51
N TYR A 162 3.53 9.62 -14.92
CA TYR A 162 3.53 10.24 -16.24
C TYR A 162 4.58 9.61 -17.16
N ASP A 163 4.21 9.49 -18.43
CA ASP A 163 5.18 9.32 -19.49
C ASP A 163 5.78 10.69 -19.85
N VAL A 164 7.10 10.82 -19.70
CA VAL A 164 7.82 12.07 -19.96
C VAL A 164 7.69 12.51 -21.42
N ALA A 165 7.55 11.56 -22.36
CA ALA A 165 7.44 11.86 -23.79
C ALA A 165 6.11 12.57 -24.11
N SER A 166 5.00 12.02 -23.61
CA SER A 166 3.65 12.54 -23.91
C SER A 166 3.11 13.52 -22.87
N SER A 167 3.73 13.59 -21.68
CA SER A 167 3.22 14.29 -20.50
C SER A 167 1.84 13.82 -20.02
N ASN A 168 1.35 12.68 -20.54
CA ASN A 168 0.11 12.06 -20.12
C ASN A 168 0.38 10.94 -19.09
N PRO A 169 -0.62 10.56 -18.29
CA PRO A 169 -0.51 9.37 -17.44
C PRO A 169 -0.15 8.13 -18.28
N THR A 170 0.79 7.34 -17.81
CA THR A 170 1.22 6.11 -18.48
C THR A 170 0.10 5.06 -18.46
N SER A 171 -0.04 4.27 -19.51
CA SER A 171 -0.90 3.08 -19.52
C SER A 171 -0.18 1.82 -19.01
N ASN A 172 1.11 1.93 -18.70
CA ASN A 172 1.93 0.80 -18.25
C ASN A 172 1.74 0.53 -16.75
N ASN A 173 1.76 -0.74 -16.37
CA ASN A 173 1.73 -1.18 -14.98
C ASN A 173 3.10 -0.97 -14.31
N VAL A 174 3.14 -0.09 -13.33
CA VAL A 174 4.33 0.24 -12.55
C VAL A 174 4.14 -0.22 -11.11
N LEU A 175 5.05 -1.04 -10.59
CA LEU A 175 5.09 -1.39 -9.18
C LEU A 175 5.72 -0.23 -8.41
N VAL A 176 4.95 0.36 -7.51
CA VAL A 176 5.40 1.42 -6.60
C VAL A 176 5.58 0.83 -5.21
N LYS A 177 6.74 1.10 -4.59
CA LYS A 177 7.05 0.72 -3.22
C LYS A 177 7.31 1.96 -2.38
N VAL A 178 6.65 2.06 -1.24
CA VAL A 178 6.81 3.14 -0.28
C VAL A 178 7.30 2.57 1.03
N SER A 179 8.53 2.92 1.41
CA SER A 179 9.15 2.55 2.69
C SER A 179 8.92 3.66 3.70
N VAL A 180 8.17 3.33 4.76
CA VAL A 180 7.68 4.29 5.77
C VAL A 180 8.34 3.99 7.11
N PRO A 181 9.10 4.94 7.70
CA PRO A 181 9.69 4.79 9.02
C PRO A 181 8.65 4.42 10.09
N GLN A 182 8.99 3.45 10.93
CA GLN A 182 8.14 2.99 12.04
C GLN A 182 8.76 3.26 13.42
N SER A 183 10.03 3.67 13.45
CA SER A 183 10.71 4.02 14.69
C SER A 183 10.20 5.34 15.26
N THR A 184 10.16 5.39 16.58
CA THR A 184 9.99 6.59 17.41
C THR A 184 11.29 6.80 18.21
N ASP A 185 11.38 7.83 19.05
CA ASP A 185 12.56 8.02 19.91
C ASP A 185 12.69 6.92 20.98
N THR A 186 11.61 6.18 21.26
CA THR A 186 11.56 5.11 22.26
C THR A 186 11.48 3.70 21.66
N ILE A 187 11.17 3.58 20.37
CA ILE A 187 10.97 2.30 19.69
C ILE A 187 11.81 2.27 18.42
N THR A 188 12.68 1.27 18.33
CA THR A 188 13.40 0.94 17.09
C THR A 188 12.64 -0.13 16.34
N ALA A 189 12.07 0.21 15.18
CA ALA A 189 11.34 -0.72 14.33
C ALA A 189 11.80 -0.60 12.86
N PRO A 190 11.84 -1.71 12.10
CA PRO A 190 12.14 -1.63 10.68
C PRO A 190 11.07 -0.81 9.95
N ALA A 191 11.47 -0.14 8.86
CA ALA A 191 10.52 0.56 8.01
C ALA A 191 9.50 -0.43 7.42
N LYS A 192 8.23 -0.05 7.40
CA LYS A 192 7.16 -0.83 6.78
C LYS A 192 7.10 -0.48 5.30
N VAL A 193 7.14 -1.50 4.44
CA VAL A 193 7.06 -1.33 3.00
C VAL A 193 5.62 -1.58 2.54
N TYR A 194 5.07 -0.62 1.82
CA TYR A 194 3.77 -0.70 1.16
C TYR A 194 4.01 -0.82 -0.34
N GLU A 195 3.30 -1.72 -1.01
CA GLU A 195 3.52 -2.01 -2.42
C GLU A 195 2.20 -2.01 -3.18
N GLN A 196 2.20 -1.43 -4.39
CA GLN A 196 1.01 -1.40 -5.25
C GLN A 196 1.40 -1.26 -6.72
N THR A 197 0.68 -1.97 -7.58
CA THR A 197 0.79 -1.79 -9.03
C THR A 197 -0.17 -0.71 -9.50
N ILE A 198 0.35 0.32 -10.18
CA ILE A 198 -0.39 1.51 -10.61
C ILE A 198 -0.19 1.71 -12.12
N ALA A 199 -1.27 1.97 -12.85
CA ALA A 199 -1.24 2.41 -14.24
C ALA A 199 -1.86 3.81 -14.34
N GLY A 200 -1.04 4.81 -14.63
CA GLY A 200 -1.47 6.21 -14.69
C GLY A 200 -1.71 6.78 -13.31
N ASN A 201 -2.89 6.57 -12.72
CA ASN A 201 -3.26 7.11 -11.41
C ASN A 201 -3.65 5.99 -10.43
N GLY A 202 -3.27 6.13 -9.16
CA GLY A 202 -3.62 5.17 -8.11
C GLY A 202 -3.52 5.78 -6.72
N THR A 203 -4.02 5.07 -5.72
CA THR A 203 -3.98 5.49 -4.32
C THR A 203 -3.39 4.40 -3.44
N MET A 204 -2.52 4.79 -2.49
CA MET A 204 -1.90 3.89 -1.52
C MET A 204 -2.11 4.44 -0.10
N SER A 205 -2.75 3.66 0.78
CA SER A 205 -2.89 4.03 2.18
C SER A 205 -1.69 3.57 2.99
N ILE A 206 -0.96 4.51 3.57
CA ILE A 206 0.18 4.24 4.45
C ILE A 206 -0.13 4.62 5.89
N SER A 207 0.46 3.92 6.84
CA SER A 207 0.32 4.18 8.28
C SER A 207 1.68 4.29 8.97
N TYR A 208 1.81 5.22 9.91
CA TYR A 208 3.04 5.52 10.65
C TYR A 208 2.73 5.99 12.09
N PRO A 209 3.72 5.94 13.01
CA PRO A 209 3.53 6.45 14.37
C PRO A 209 3.14 7.92 14.34
N ARG A 210 2.03 8.25 15.02
CA ARG A 210 1.49 9.61 15.04
C ARG A 210 2.38 10.58 15.81
N TRP A 211 3.07 10.09 16.83
CA TRP A 211 3.94 10.86 17.70
C TRP A 211 5.36 10.33 17.58
N LYS A 212 6.36 11.21 17.57
CA LYS A 212 7.76 10.78 17.56
C LYS A 212 8.26 10.43 18.96
N ASN A 213 7.73 11.09 19.98
CA ASN A 213 8.05 10.85 21.39
C ASN A 213 6.87 11.26 22.29
N ALA A 214 7.05 11.09 23.61
CA ALA A 214 6.03 11.41 24.61
C ALA A 214 5.79 12.92 24.75
N ASP A 215 6.81 13.74 24.54
CA ASP A 215 6.72 15.21 24.64
C ASP A 215 5.88 15.76 23.47
N ASP A 216 6.15 15.32 22.24
CA ASP A 216 5.34 15.61 21.05
C ASP A 216 3.88 15.20 21.25
N LYS A 217 3.64 14.05 21.88
CA LYS A 217 2.27 13.60 22.21
C LYS A 217 1.60 14.53 23.23
N ALA A 218 2.33 15.00 24.24
CA ALA A 218 1.81 15.92 25.25
C ALA A 218 1.51 17.31 24.67
N ASP A 219 2.35 17.77 23.75
CA ASP A 219 2.24 19.06 23.05
C ASP A 219 1.28 19.02 21.84
N GLY A 220 0.79 17.83 21.46
CA GLY A 220 -0.10 17.64 20.31
C GLY A 220 0.60 17.83 18.96
N ILE A 221 1.92 17.64 18.90
CA ILE A 221 2.74 17.80 17.69
C ILE A 221 2.80 16.46 16.94
N GLU A 222 2.08 16.37 15.83
CA GLU A 222 2.07 15.15 15.02
C GLU A 222 3.36 14.97 14.19
N ASN A 223 3.78 13.71 14.07
CA ASN A 223 4.92 13.28 13.28
C ASN A 223 4.68 13.48 11.77
N THR A 224 5.72 13.94 11.07
CA THR A 224 5.75 14.10 9.61
C THR A 224 6.91 13.31 9.02
N PRO A 225 6.76 12.01 8.76
CA PRO A 225 7.88 11.17 8.37
C PRO A 225 8.36 11.48 6.94
N GLU A 226 9.68 11.37 6.74
CA GLU A 226 10.26 11.25 5.41
C GLU A 226 10.13 9.80 4.93
N VAL A 227 9.39 9.59 3.84
CA VAL A 227 9.21 8.28 3.21
C VAL A 227 10.14 8.14 2.00
N ASN A 228 10.58 6.91 1.73
CA ASN A 228 11.34 6.59 0.53
C ASN A 228 10.43 5.88 -0.48
N ILE A 229 10.39 6.39 -1.70
CA ILE A 229 9.59 5.86 -2.79
C ILE A 229 10.53 5.30 -3.85
N THR A 230 10.28 4.06 -4.25
CA THR A 230 10.88 3.45 -5.44
C THR A 230 9.78 2.97 -6.35
N TYR A 231 10.05 2.94 -7.66
CA TYR A 231 9.07 2.48 -8.63
C TYR A 231 9.76 1.93 -9.87
N PHE A 232 9.21 0.86 -10.43
CA PHE A 232 9.75 0.18 -11.60
C PHE A 232 8.63 -0.54 -12.36
N GLN A 233 8.86 -0.81 -13.64
CA GLN A 233 7.90 -1.55 -14.45
C GLN A 233 7.74 -2.98 -13.94
N SER A 234 6.50 -3.47 -13.87
CA SER A 234 6.16 -4.78 -13.31
C SER A 234 6.45 -5.99 -14.24
N SER A 235 7.16 -5.81 -15.36
CA SER A 235 7.37 -6.85 -16.39
C SER A 235 8.85 -7.14 -16.70
N ASP A 236 9.15 -8.39 -17.06
CA ASP A 236 10.50 -8.91 -17.34
C ASP A 236 11.21 -8.23 -18.53
N LEU A 237 10.46 -7.56 -19.41
CA LEU A 237 11.01 -6.65 -20.40
C LEU A 237 10.85 -5.23 -19.88
N ILE A 238 11.96 -4.62 -19.46
CA ILE A 238 12.00 -3.20 -19.10
C ILE A 238 11.83 -2.40 -20.39
N THR A 239 10.58 -2.03 -20.68
CA THR A 239 10.23 -1.06 -21.73
C THR A 239 10.07 0.33 -21.15
N TRP A 240 10.27 0.55 -19.85
CA TRP A 240 10.04 1.83 -19.17
C TRP A 240 11.01 2.03 -18.00
N LYS A 241 11.72 3.16 -18.00
CA LYS A 241 12.71 3.51 -16.95
C LYS A 241 12.28 4.78 -16.22
N ALA A 242 12.42 4.74 -14.90
CA ALA A 242 12.12 5.84 -14.00
C ALA A 242 12.97 7.07 -14.30
N CYS A 243 12.37 8.25 -14.23
CA CYS A 243 13.02 9.52 -14.46
C CYS A 243 12.85 10.43 -13.23
N ALA A 244 13.93 11.10 -12.80
CA ALA A 244 13.77 12.24 -11.91
C ALA A 244 13.46 13.46 -12.76
N ASN A 245 12.37 14.17 -12.43
CA ASN A 245 12.34 15.60 -12.65
C ASN A 245 13.20 16.17 -11.53
N ALA A 246 14.38 16.72 -11.81
CA ALA A 246 14.95 17.65 -10.84
C ALA A 246 13.87 18.72 -10.61
N ASP A 247 13.65 19.19 -9.38
CA ASP A 247 12.60 20.18 -9.08
C ASP A 247 12.90 21.58 -9.71
N ASN A 248 13.46 21.62 -10.91
CA ASN A 248 13.77 22.80 -11.70
C ASN A 248 12.70 23.00 -12.78
N GLU A 249 12.27 24.26 -12.95
CA GLU A 249 11.36 24.70 -14.03
C GLU A 249 11.88 24.32 -15.44
N ALA A 250 13.15 23.91 -15.55
CA ALA A 250 13.82 23.46 -16.76
C ALA A 250 13.37 22.08 -17.29
N GLN A 251 12.67 21.25 -16.48
CA GLN A 251 12.25 19.89 -16.89
C GLN A 251 13.43 19.00 -17.34
N ASP A 252 14.57 19.11 -16.65
CA ASP A 252 15.76 18.31 -16.92
C ASP A 252 15.56 16.90 -16.32
N TYR A 253 14.92 16.05 -17.11
CA TYR A 253 14.76 14.65 -16.73
C TYR A 253 16.06 13.88 -16.95
N SER A 254 16.32 12.93 -16.07
CA SER A 254 17.38 11.94 -16.27
C SER A 254 16.89 10.58 -15.80
N PHE A 255 17.37 9.53 -16.46
CA PHE A 255 17.12 8.18 -15.98
C PHE A 255 17.71 8.00 -14.59
N LEU A 256 16.89 7.51 -13.67
CA LEU A 256 17.32 7.19 -12.33
C LEU A 256 18.23 5.95 -12.36
N SER A 257 19.25 5.92 -11.49
CA SER A 257 20.06 4.73 -11.25
C SER A 257 19.22 3.64 -10.60
N ASP A 258 19.61 2.37 -10.74
CA ASP A 258 18.77 1.26 -10.28
C ASP A 258 18.51 1.25 -8.75
N ASP A 259 19.36 1.96 -7.97
CA ASP A 259 19.24 2.10 -6.50
C ASP A 259 18.58 3.42 -6.04
N PHE A 260 17.92 4.15 -6.93
CA PHE A 260 17.35 5.45 -6.59
C PHE A 260 16.26 5.36 -5.52
N LYS A 261 16.12 6.43 -4.71
CA LYS A 261 15.01 6.61 -3.78
C LYS A 261 14.53 8.05 -3.83
N ILE A 262 13.25 8.25 -4.11
CA ILE A 262 12.62 9.57 -3.98
C ILE A 262 12.21 9.75 -2.53
N LYS A 263 12.72 10.80 -1.89
CA LYS A 263 12.37 11.17 -0.52
C LYS A 263 11.24 12.19 -0.54
N LYS A 264 10.18 11.94 0.23
CA LYS A 264 9.08 12.90 0.42
C LYS A 264 8.68 12.97 1.89
N THR A 265 8.53 14.18 2.42
CA THR A 265 7.96 14.39 3.76
C THR A 265 6.45 14.38 3.66
N ILE A 266 5.83 13.40 4.32
CA ILE A 266 4.37 13.26 4.29
C ILE A 266 3.76 14.18 5.35
N GLN A 267 2.90 15.06 4.87
CA GLN A 267 2.11 15.99 5.66
C GLN A 267 0.65 15.83 5.23
N ASN A 268 -0.29 15.92 6.18
CA ASN A 268 -1.74 15.80 5.97
C ASN A 268 -2.29 14.37 5.83
N SER A 269 -3.63 14.29 5.78
CA SER A 269 -4.41 13.05 5.59
C SER A 269 -4.35 12.52 4.15
N SER A 270 -4.01 13.38 3.19
CA SER A 270 -3.87 13.04 1.78
C SER A 270 -2.68 13.79 1.18
N TYR A 271 -1.87 13.11 0.35
CA TYR A 271 -0.66 13.68 -0.24
C TYR A 271 -0.50 13.27 -1.71
N ASN A 272 -0.28 14.24 -2.60
CA ASN A 272 -0.15 13.99 -4.04
C ASN A 272 1.32 13.76 -4.42
N ILE A 273 1.57 12.73 -5.22
CA ILE A 273 2.91 12.35 -5.70
C ILE A 273 2.85 12.21 -7.21
N SER A 274 3.71 12.96 -7.90
CA SER A 274 3.95 12.80 -9.34
C SER A 274 5.25 12.03 -9.55
N LEU A 275 5.17 10.92 -10.27
CA LEU A 275 6.30 10.10 -10.71
C LEU A 275 6.40 10.17 -12.23
N TYR A 276 7.59 9.94 -12.76
CA TYR A 276 7.87 10.12 -14.19
C TYR A 276 8.70 8.96 -14.70
N GLY A 277 8.52 8.61 -15.96
CA GLY A 277 9.45 7.72 -16.64
C GLY A 277 9.26 7.77 -18.14
N LYS A 278 10.17 7.13 -18.84
CA LYS A 278 10.21 7.13 -20.30
C LYS A 278 10.34 5.71 -20.80
N ALA A 279 9.65 5.43 -21.90
CA ALA A 279 9.79 4.15 -22.56
C ALA A 279 11.21 3.95 -23.10
N THR A 280 11.87 2.86 -22.73
CA THR A 280 13.18 2.47 -23.26
C THR A 280 13.04 1.68 -24.56
N ARG A 281 11.87 1.08 -24.82
CA ARG A 281 11.55 0.46 -26.11
C ARG A 281 10.65 1.40 -26.88
N ILE A 282 11.20 2.02 -27.90
CA ILE A 282 10.58 3.13 -28.62
C ILE A 282 10.08 2.63 -29.98
N ASN A 283 8.80 2.89 -30.28
CA ASN A 283 8.23 2.60 -31.58
C ASN A 283 8.82 3.54 -32.62
N ILE A 284 9.21 3.01 -33.78
CA ILE A 284 9.49 3.85 -34.94
C ILE A 284 8.14 4.34 -35.50
N PRO A 285 7.92 5.65 -35.67
CA PRO A 285 6.68 6.15 -36.23
C PRO A 285 6.40 5.56 -37.62
N THR A 286 5.13 5.33 -37.92
CA THR A 286 4.74 4.87 -39.25
C THR A 286 5.04 5.95 -40.28
N VAL A 287 5.67 5.57 -41.39
CA VAL A 287 5.95 6.45 -42.52
C VAL A 287 5.17 5.98 -43.73
N ASN A 288 4.44 6.93 -44.32
CA ASN A 288 3.76 6.80 -45.59
C ASN A 288 4.32 7.84 -46.57
N GLY A 289 3.95 7.76 -47.84
CA GLY A 289 4.40 8.77 -48.78
C GLY A 289 4.20 8.43 -50.24
N THR A 290 4.93 9.18 -51.07
CA THR A 290 5.04 8.97 -52.52
C THR A 290 6.51 8.95 -52.92
N LEU A 291 6.86 8.12 -53.91
CA LEU A 291 8.19 8.09 -54.52
C LEU A 291 8.11 8.66 -55.94
N GLY A 292 9.03 9.55 -56.29
CA GLY A 292 9.18 10.03 -57.66
C GLY A 292 8.05 10.94 -58.17
N ASP A 293 7.78 10.86 -59.47
CA ASP A 293 6.71 11.62 -60.11
C ASP A 293 5.37 10.90 -59.93
N THR A 294 4.45 11.54 -59.20
CA THR A 294 3.12 11.01 -58.90
C THR A 294 2.20 10.94 -60.12
N THR A 295 2.62 11.49 -61.26
CA THR A 295 1.88 11.45 -62.53
C THR A 295 2.37 10.37 -63.49
N SER A 296 3.48 9.68 -63.17
CA SER A 296 4.03 8.60 -63.98
C SER A 296 3.86 7.24 -63.32
N ALA A 297 3.37 6.27 -64.09
CA ALA A 297 3.28 4.87 -63.67
C ALA A 297 4.65 4.20 -63.46
N ASP A 298 5.74 4.82 -63.92
CA ASP A 298 7.11 4.32 -63.70
C ASP A 298 7.49 4.29 -62.21
N SER A 299 6.74 5.01 -61.37
CA SER A 299 6.93 5.05 -59.92
C SER A 299 6.24 3.89 -59.18
N ASP A 300 5.44 3.06 -59.87
CA ASP A 300 4.71 1.93 -59.28
C ASP A 300 5.49 0.62 -59.33
N GLY A 301 5.19 -0.31 -58.40
CA GLY A 301 5.86 -1.61 -58.35
C GLY A 301 7.29 -1.58 -57.80
N ILE A 302 7.79 -0.39 -57.42
CA ILE A 302 9.11 -0.20 -56.83
C ILE A 302 9.06 -0.65 -55.38
N VAL A 303 10.05 -1.43 -54.96
CA VAL A 303 10.19 -1.88 -53.59
C VAL A 303 10.88 -0.79 -52.78
N ILE A 304 10.19 -0.25 -51.79
CA ILE A 304 10.73 0.74 -50.86
C ILE A 304 10.96 0.08 -49.51
N SER A 305 12.20 0.19 -49.01
CA SER A 305 12.53 -0.15 -47.62
C SER A 305 13.03 1.07 -46.86
N MET A 306 12.82 1.04 -45.54
CA MET A 306 13.31 2.05 -44.62
C MET A 306 14.27 1.41 -43.63
N LYS A 307 15.40 2.05 -43.36
CA LYS A 307 16.34 1.63 -42.31
C LYS A 307 16.59 2.77 -41.35
N ALA A 308 16.61 2.47 -40.05
CA ALA A 308 16.97 3.41 -39.00
C ALA A 308 18.44 3.29 -38.62
N LYS A 309 19.00 4.39 -38.12
CA LYS A 309 20.38 4.48 -37.66
C LYS A 309 20.57 3.70 -36.36
N ASP A 310 21.61 2.86 -36.30
CA ASP A 310 22.01 2.12 -35.11
C ASP A 310 22.90 2.95 -34.16
N SER A 311 23.30 2.34 -33.04
CA SER A 311 24.17 2.99 -32.04
C SER A 311 25.58 3.32 -32.56
N ASN A 312 26.01 2.71 -33.66
CA ASN A 312 27.31 2.98 -34.31
C ASN A 312 27.19 4.05 -35.41
N GLY A 313 25.98 4.56 -35.64
CA GLY A 313 25.70 5.59 -36.63
C GLY A 313 25.42 5.06 -38.04
N ASN A 314 25.19 3.76 -38.22
CA ASN A 314 24.93 3.14 -39.53
C ASN A 314 23.44 2.82 -39.72
N PHE A 315 22.91 2.93 -40.94
CA PHE A 315 21.51 2.59 -41.26
C PHE A 315 21.33 1.08 -41.45
N THR A 316 21.28 0.34 -40.34
CA THR A 316 21.25 -1.14 -40.32
C THR A 316 19.97 -1.72 -39.72
N ILE A 317 19.16 -0.92 -39.02
CA ILE A 317 17.93 -1.40 -38.39
C ILE A 317 16.82 -1.42 -39.44
N ASP A 318 16.43 -2.60 -39.91
CA ASP A 318 15.35 -2.75 -40.88
C ASP A 318 14.00 -2.34 -40.27
N CYS A 319 13.35 -1.36 -40.91
CA CYS A 319 12.07 -0.81 -40.50
C CYS A 319 10.93 -1.23 -41.43
N GLY A 320 11.09 -2.38 -42.09
CA GLY A 320 10.12 -2.91 -43.04
C GLY A 320 10.33 -2.44 -44.48
N GLU A 321 9.53 -3.05 -45.34
CA GLU A 321 9.54 -2.90 -46.79
C GLU A 321 8.10 -2.92 -47.29
N THR A 322 7.84 -2.20 -48.37
CA THR A 322 6.55 -2.16 -49.05
C THR A 322 6.74 -1.89 -50.53
N THR A 323 5.72 -2.13 -51.34
CA THR A 323 5.74 -1.88 -52.78
C THR A 323 4.90 -0.66 -53.10
N THR A 324 5.40 0.23 -53.95
CA THR A 324 4.63 1.38 -54.40
C THR A 324 3.44 0.97 -55.25
N ILE A 325 2.34 1.70 -55.11
CA ILE A 325 1.09 1.44 -55.83
C ILE A 325 0.48 2.72 -56.40
N ALA A 326 -0.26 2.55 -57.48
CA ALA A 326 -1.22 3.55 -57.94
C ALA A 326 -2.41 3.60 -56.98
N GLN A 327 -2.82 4.80 -56.59
CA GLN A 327 -4.01 5.05 -55.80
C GLN A 327 -4.94 5.98 -56.57
N GLN A 328 -6.18 5.55 -56.78
CA GLN A 328 -7.19 6.38 -57.42
C GLN A 328 -7.63 7.51 -56.48
N ILE A 329 -7.59 8.75 -56.98
CA ILE A 329 -8.09 9.94 -56.29
C ILE A 329 -9.44 10.33 -56.88
N GLY A 330 -10.50 10.07 -56.11
CA GLY A 330 -11.87 10.45 -56.44
C GLY A 330 -12.51 9.62 -57.57
N THR A 331 -13.70 10.03 -57.98
CA THR A 331 -14.54 9.31 -58.97
C THR A 331 -14.15 9.56 -60.42
N ASN A 332 -13.26 10.51 -60.70
CA ASN A 332 -12.92 10.95 -62.06
C ASN A 332 -11.82 10.10 -62.72
N GLY A 333 -11.37 9.02 -62.07
CA GLY A 333 -10.37 8.09 -62.63
C GLY A 333 -8.91 8.57 -62.55
N ASN A 334 -8.64 9.76 -62.00
CA ASN A 334 -7.28 10.24 -61.77
C ASN A 334 -6.57 9.34 -60.74
N GLN A 335 -5.32 9.00 -61.01
CA GLN A 335 -4.48 8.21 -60.10
C GLN A 335 -3.29 9.03 -59.66
N THR A 336 -2.87 8.86 -58.41
CA THR A 336 -1.50 9.16 -57.99
C THR A 336 -0.70 7.88 -58.03
N HIS A 337 0.50 7.96 -58.58
CA HIS A 337 1.44 6.85 -58.67
C HIS A 337 2.50 6.95 -57.58
N GLY A 338 3.18 5.84 -57.29
CA GLY A 338 4.30 5.81 -56.37
C GLY A 338 3.92 5.83 -54.89
N ASN A 339 2.66 5.58 -54.51
CA ASN A 339 2.24 5.68 -53.10
C ASN A 339 2.74 4.48 -52.30
N PHE A 340 3.21 4.72 -51.08
CA PHE A 340 3.60 3.69 -50.14
C PHE A 340 3.07 3.98 -48.73
N SER A 341 2.87 2.94 -47.94
CA SER A 341 2.40 3.07 -46.56
C SER A 341 2.92 1.97 -45.64
N GLY A 342 2.94 2.26 -44.35
CA GLY A 342 3.17 1.25 -43.31
C GLY A 342 4.62 1.02 -42.91
N LEU A 343 5.61 1.72 -43.50
CA LEU A 343 7.01 1.59 -43.11
C LEU A 343 7.19 2.00 -41.63
N GLY A 344 8.01 1.28 -40.88
CA GLY A 344 8.25 1.49 -39.45
C GLY A 344 7.19 0.89 -38.53
N SER A 345 6.01 0.53 -39.04
CA SER A 345 4.94 -0.06 -38.24
C SER A 345 5.40 -1.35 -37.55
N GLY A 346 5.20 -1.44 -36.23
CA GLY A 346 5.62 -2.59 -35.44
C GLY A 346 7.14 -2.74 -35.25
N THR A 347 7.94 -1.78 -35.70
CA THR A 347 9.40 -1.77 -35.48
C THR A 347 9.72 -0.94 -34.23
N PHE A 348 10.73 -1.37 -33.48
CA PHE A 348 11.14 -0.72 -32.24
C PHE A 348 12.66 -0.55 -32.20
N ILE A 349 13.11 0.50 -31.51
CA ILE A 349 14.51 0.69 -31.13
C ILE A 349 14.62 0.78 -29.61
N ASN A 350 15.78 0.39 -29.08
CA ASN A 350 16.08 0.55 -27.66
C ASN A 350 16.78 1.88 -27.40
N ASP A 351 16.25 2.67 -26.47
CA ASP A 351 16.81 3.91 -25.97
C ASP A 351 17.21 3.75 -24.50
N THR A 352 18.48 3.41 -24.30
CA THR A 352 19.04 3.17 -22.96
C THR A 352 19.62 4.43 -22.32
N THR A 353 19.69 5.54 -23.06
CA THR A 353 20.19 6.84 -22.59
C THR A 353 19.08 7.89 -22.64
N TYR A 354 18.99 8.72 -21.61
CA TYR A 354 18.03 9.83 -21.63
C TYR A 354 18.62 10.97 -22.46
N THR A 355 18.28 11.03 -23.76
CA THR A 355 18.74 12.12 -24.66
C THR A 355 17.72 13.24 -24.81
N GLY A 356 16.56 13.14 -24.14
CA GLY A 356 15.44 14.06 -24.27
C GLY A 356 14.10 13.36 -24.01
N LYS A 357 13.01 14.15 -24.03
CA LYS A 357 11.64 13.64 -23.79
C LYS A 357 11.22 12.59 -24.80
N TYR A 358 11.55 12.82 -26.06
CA TYR A 358 11.38 11.89 -27.17
C TYR A 358 12.74 11.51 -27.75
N LYS A 359 12.77 10.52 -28.65
CA LYS A 359 13.95 10.13 -29.40
C LYS A 359 13.80 10.63 -30.84
N ASP A 360 14.83 11.32 -31.31
CA ASP A 360 15.01 11.59 -32.74
C ASP A 360 15.61 10.34 -33.39
N ILE A 361 14.93 9.85 -34.42
CA ILE A 361 15.25 8.63 -35.14
C ILE A 361 15.61 9.03 -36.57
N GLU A 362 16.89 8.94 -36.90
CA GLU A 362 17.32 9.15 -38.28
C GLU A 362 17.02 7.89 -39.10
N VAL A 363 16.34 8.07 -40.23
CA VAL A 363 15.98 7.01 -41.17
C VAL A 363 16.46 7.34 -42.58
N GLN A 364 16.80 6.30 -43.33
CA GLN A 364 17.16 6.35 -44.74
C GLN A 364 16.26 5.41 -45.54
N PHE A 365 15.90 5.84 -46.76
CA PHE A 365 15.05 5.08 -47.66
C PHE A 365 15.87 4.46 -48.79
N TYR A 366 15.44 3.30 -49.24
CA TYR A 366 16.04 2.57 -50.35
C TYR A 366 14.94 2.17 -51.33
N ALA A 367 15.16 2.42 -52.62
CA ALA A 367 14.31 2.00 -53.73
C ALA A 367 15.04 0.91 -54.51
N ASP A 368 14.43 -0.27 -54.62
CA ASP A 368 15.02 -1.47 -55.23
C ASP A 368 16.46 -1.75 -54.75
N GLY A 369 16.67 -1.60 -53.44
CA GLY A 369 17.96 -1.81 -52.78
C GLY A 369 18.99 -0.67 -52.94
N THR A 370 18.66 0.37 -53.72
CA THR A 370 19.53 1.55 -53.90
C THR A 370 19.09 2.67 -52.98
N SER A 371 20.03 3.28 -52.25
CA SER A 371 19.72 4.43 -51.37
C SER A 371 19.16 5.60 -52.18
N THR A 372 18.07 6.21 -51.70
CA THR A 372 17.53 7.44 -52.28
C THR A 372 18.35 8.68 -51.91
N GLY A 373 19.40 8.53 -51.09
CA GLY A 373 20.23 9.63 -50.58
C GLY A 373 19.52 10.52 -49.55
N THR A 374 18.23 10.30 -49.29
CA THR A 374 17.43 11.14 -48.39
C THR A 374 17.44 10.57 -46.98
N VAL A 375 18.02 11.32 -46.04
CA VAL A 375 17.89 11.08 -44.60
C VAL A 375 16.75 11.93 -44.05
N LYS A 376 15.89 11.33 -43.24
CA LYS A 376 14.82 12.03 -42.50
C LYS A 376 14.98 11.79 -41.01
N THR A 377 14.49 12.73 -40.20
CA THR A 377 14.43 12.60 -38.75
C THR A 377 12.98 12.45 -38.32
N LEU A 378 12.68 11.35 -37.63
CA LEU A 378 11.37 11.07 -37.04
C LEU A 378 11.45 11.31 -35.54
N ARG A 379 10.41 11.91 -34.95
CA ARG A 379 10.25 12.00 -33.50
C ARG A 379 9.40 10.84 -33.02
N SER A 380 9.87 10.13 -32.00
CA SER A 380 9.17 8.96 -31.46
C SER A 380 7.80 9.22 -30.84
N ASP A 381 7.50 10.46 -30.47
CA ASP A 381 6.22 10.88 -29.87
C ASP A 381 5.21 11.41 -30.90
N ALA A 382 5.62 11.54 -32.17
CA ALA A 382 4.77 12.03 -33.24
C ALA A 382 3.94 10.90 -33.87
N GLY A 383 2.81 11.28 -34.45
CA GLY A 383 1.98 10.38 -35.27
C GLY A 383 2.65 9.99 -36.59
N PRO A 384 1.87 9.41 -37.53
CA PRO A 384 2.41 9.00 -38.82
C PRO A 384 3.03 10.15 -39.62
N TYR A 385 4.16 9.89 -40.26
CA TYR A 385 4.82 10.82 -41.18
C TYR A 385 4.37 10.56 -42.61
N ASN A 386 4.29 11.62 -43.41
CA ASN A 386 4.06 11.53 -44.85
C ASN A 386 5.21 12.23 -45.58
N PHE A 387 5.96 11.50 -46.41
CA PHE A 387 7.07 12.05 -47.18
C PHE A 387 6.86 11.96 -48.68
N LYS A 388 7.54 12.85 -49.41
CA LYS A 388 7.81 12.70 -50.83
C LYS A 388 9.30 12.37 -50.99
N LEU A 389 9.61 11.24 -51.62
CA LEU A 389 10.96 10.69 -51.78
C LEU A 389 11.49 10.88 -53.20
#